data_AF-A0A1H5XCI1-F1
#
_entry.id   AF-A0A1H5XCI1-F1
#
_cell.length_a   1.000
_cell.length_b   1.000
_cell.length_c   1.000
_cell.angle_alpha   90.00
_cell.angle_beta   90.00
_cell.angle_gamma   90.00
#
_symmetry.space_group_name_H-M   'P 1'
#
loop_
_entity.id
_entity.type
_entity.pdbx_description
1 polymer ?
#
loop_
_entity_poly.entity_id
_entity_poly.type
_entity_poly.pdbx_seq_one_letter_code
_entity_poly.pdbx_strand_id
1 'polypeptide(L)'
;MIVSKKAYYLDLGKTGTSYVEDVIDRASASEFFSPKGERHRGFARRPSDRALRNMLIITSIRNPYSWYASHFTYGRKTNGRVWRTLVQQGFSDPQPDQIEPFLTAILADRLELPKRNHNNPEQAAWRNFPENLGMMTLQYVLLLDPKFLLRRRRSVADIKAWYRDNWFAPERKNLIMFGQKNLTQETVELVRENSEYFDLKPNYLEILSKIENEQADAELHKVQGIKSYKSYFSDTARFLVEHYERLLFEQFDFTFEEI
;
A
#
# COMPACT_ATOMS: atom_id res chain seq x y z
N MET A 1 0.68 -11.25 0.80
CA MET A 1 0.21 -11.59 -0.58
C MET A 1 -0.66 -12.83 -0.47
N ILE A 2 -1.90 -12.78 -0.97
CA ILE A 2 -2.93 -13.81 -0.73
C ILE A 2 -3.42 -14.33 -2.08
N VAL A 3 -3.48 -15.65 -2.28
CA VAL A 3 -3.91 -16.26 -3.56
C VAL A 3 -5.00 -17.30 -3.30
N SER A 4 -6.22 -17.05 -3.80
CA SER A 4 -7.31 -18.04 -3.84
C SER A 4 -7.41 -18.71 -5.22
N LYS A 5 -8.40 -19.59 -5.38
CA LYS A 5 -8.74 -20.30 -6.62
C LYS A 5 -8.84 -19.37 -7.84
N LYS A 6 -9.47 -18.19 -7.69
CA LYS A 6 -9.56 -17.15 -8.74
C LYS A 6 -9.31 -15.74 -8.23
N ALA A 7 -8.79 -15.56 -7.02
CA ALA A 7 -8.50 -14.24 -6.45
C ALA A 7 -7.00 -14.05 -6.18
N TYR A 8 -6.49 -12.86 -6.41
CA TYR A 8 -5.09 -12.49 -6.22
C TYR A 8 -4.97 -11.16 -5.50
N TYR A 9 -4.52 -11.20 -4.24
CA TYR A 9 -4.25 -10.01 -3.44
C TYR A 9 -2.82 -9.50 -3.63
N LEU A 10 -2.71 -8.31 -4.21
CA LEU A 10 -1.53 -7.51 -4.39
C LEU A 10 -1.26 -6.68 -3.13
N ASP A 11 -0.25 -7.10 -2.37
CA ASP A 11 0.18 -6.47 -1.12
C ASP A 11 1.17 -5.34 -1.40
N LEU A 12 0.83 -4.12 -0.99
CA LEU A 12 1.76 -3.01 -0.93
C LEU A 12 2.38 -3.03 0.44
N GLY A 13 3.61 -3.54 0.50
CA GLY A 13 4.33 -3.82 1.73
C GLY A 13 4.08 -2.80 2.85
N LYS A 14 3.82 -3.34 4.04
CA LYS A 14 3.62 -2.62 5.30
C LYS A 14 2.42 -1.68 5.32
N THR A 15 1.22 -2.20 5.08
CA THR A 15 0.15 -2.02 6.09
C THR A 15 -1.10 -2.80 5.79
N GLY A 16 -1.76 -3.27 6.84
CA GLY A 16 -3.13 -3.76 6.76
C GLY A 16 -3.28 -5.17 6.21
N THR A 17 -2.27 -5.67 5.52
CA THR A 17 -2.13 -7.04 5.03
C THR A 17 -2.54 -8.07 6.06
N SER A 18 -2.17 -7.88 7.34
CA SER A 18 -2.52 -8.81 8.41
C SER A 18 -4.02 -8.89 8.70
N TYR A 19 -4.75 -7.78 8.56
CA TYR A 19 -6.22 -7.78 8.70
C TYR A 19 -6.86 -8.45 7.49
N VAL A 20 -6.38 -8.13 6.28
CA VAL A 20 -6.87 -8.76 5.05
C VAL A 20 -6.60 -10.27 5.08
N GLU A 21 -5.38 -10.68 5.49
CA GLU A 21 -4.99 -12.07 5.71
C GLU A 21 -5.89 -12.73 6.75
N ASP A 22 -6.12 -12.11 7.92
CA ASP A 22 -6.98 -12.68 8.97
C ASP A 22 -8.41 -12.93 8.49
N VAL A 23 -9.06 -11.92 7.87
CA VAL A 23 -10.44 -12.08 7.37
C VAL A 23 -10.53 -13.20 6.35
N ILE A 24 -9.63 -13.17 5.36
CA ILE A 24 -9.64 -14.10 4.25
C ILE A 24 -9.30 -15.54 4.71
N ASP A 25 -8.28 -15.70 5.57
CA ASP A 25 -7.86 -17.00 6.12
C ASP A 25 -8.95 -17.63 6.99
N ARG A 26 -9.63 -16.84 7.83
CA ARG A 26 -10.72 -17.33 8.69
C ARG A 26 -11.89 -17.83 7.85
N ALA A 27 -12.26 -17.11 6.79
CA ALA A 27 -13.42 -17.41 5.96
C ALA A 27 -13.22 -18.58 4.98
N SER A 28 -11.98 -18.97 4.67
CA SER A 28 -11.71 -19.85 3.52
C SER A 28 -11.40 -21.31 3.85
N ALA A 29 -11.81 -22.20 2.96
CA ALA A 29 -11.71 -23.65 3.10
C ALA A 29 -10.32 -24.20 2.72
N SER A 30 -9.67 -23.63 1.71
CA SER A 30 -8.28 -23.95 1.35
C SER A 30 -7.28 -23.06 2.10
N GLU A 31 -6.12 -23.61 2.46
CA GLU A 31 -4.98 -22.80 2.89
C GLU A 31 -4.61 -21.79 1.79
N PHE A 32 -4.63 -20.50 2.14
CA PHE A 32 -4.06 -19.49 1.26
C PHE A 32 -2.56 -19.64 1.21
N PHE A 33 -2.04 -19.73 -0.01
CA PHE A 33 -0.61 -19.72 -0.20
C PHE A 33 -0.10 -18.29 -0.15
N SER A 34 0.29 -17.83 1.04
CA SER A 34 1.35 -16.82 1.14
C SER A 34 2.63 -17.53 0.69
N PRO A 35 3.32 -17.12 -0.40
CA PRO A 35 4.55 -17.78 -0.80
C PRO A 35 5.63 -17.57 0.25
N LYS A 36 5.63 -18.49 1.22
CA LYS A 36 6.65 -18.81 2.20
C LYS A 36 7.24 -17.60 2.94
N GLY A 37 6.65 -17.22 4.07
CA GLY A 37 7.38 -16.66 5.22
C GLY A 37 8.12 -15.33 5.04
N GLU A 38 8.15 -14.75 3.85
CA GLU A 38 8.88 -13.53 3.53
C GLU A 38 7.94 -12.33 3.58
N ARG A 39 7.48 -11.98 4.79
CA ARG A 39 6.62 -10.81 5.09
C ARG A 39 7.20 -9.46 4.61
N HIS A 40 8.42 -9.43 4.06
CA HIS A 40 9.16 -8.21 3.73
C HIS A 40 10.02 -8.27 2.46
N ARG A 41 9.83 -9.25 1.55
CA ARG A 41 10.54 -9.22 0.26
C ARG A 41 9.57 -8.84 -0.86
N GLY A 42 9.89 -7.72 -1.51
CA GLY A 42 9.23 -7.28 -2.73
C GLY A 42 9.19 -8.43 -3.72
N PHE A 43 8.04 -8.58 -4.38
CA PHE A 43 7.82 -9.52 -5.47
C PHE A 43 7.91 -11.00 -5.07
N ALA A 44 7.04 -11.46 -4.18
CA ALA A 44 6.56 -12.84 -4.28
C ALA A 44 6.10 -13.08 -5.73
N ARG A 45 6.41 -14.25 -6.32
CA ARG A 45 6.21 -14.53 -7.77
C ARG A 45 4.79 -14.13 -8.22
N ARG A 46 4.68 -12.95 -8.84
CA ARG A 46 3.45 -12.46 -9.46
C ARG A 46 2.96 -13.50 -10.48
N PRO A 47 1.67 -13.88 -10.48
CA PRO A 47 1.10 -14.72 -11.52
C PRO A 47 1.38 -14.14 -12.90
N SER A 48 1.51 -14.99 -13.92
CA SER A 48 1.72 -14.50 -15.30
C SER A 48 0.57 -13.56 -15.71
N ASP A 49 0.83 -12.61 -16.62
CA ASP A 49 -0.21 -11.71 -17.13
C ASP A 49 -1.43 -12.46 -17.70
N ARG A 50 -1.21 -13.67 -18.24
CA ARG A 50 -2.28 -14.56 -18.70
C ARG A 50 -3.14 -15.08 -17.54
N ALA A 51 -2.52 -15.44 -16.42
CA ALA A 51 -3.25 -15.90 -15.24
C ALA A 51 -4.07 -14.76 -14.62
N LEU A 52 -3.47 -13.56 -14.50
CA LEU A 52 -4.12 -12.39 -13.92
C LEU A 52 -5.41 -11.96 -14.66
N ARG A 53 -5.49 -12.17 -15.98
CA ARG A 53 -6.70 -11.85 -16.77
C ARG A 53 -7.95 -12.64 -16.37
N ASN A 54 -7.76 -13.81 -15.76
CA ASN A 54 -8.86 -14.70 -15.38
C ASN A 54 -9.10 -14.70 -13.85
N MET A 55 -8.43 -13.79 -13.13
CA MET A 55 -8.52 -13.68 -11.69
C MET A 55 -9.11 -12.33 -11.30
N LEU A 56 -9.84 -12.32 -10.19
CA LEU A 56 -10.12 -11.11 -9.43
C LEU A 56 -8.83 -10.66 -8.75
N ILE A 57 -8.34 -9.49 -9.13
CA ILE A 57 -7.17 -8.85 -8.55
C ILE A 57 -7.66 -7.91 -7.48
N ILE A 58 -7.07 -7.98 -6.30
CA ILE A 58 -7.49 -7.22 -5.14
C ILE A 58 -6.26 -6.51 -4.60
N THR A 59 -6.35 -5.23 -4.28
CA THR A 59 -5.24 -4.52 -3.64
C THR A 59 -5.78 -3.49 -2.68
N SER A 60 -5.14 -3.36 -1.53
CA SER A 60 -5.56 -2.34 -0.57
C SER A 60 -4.83 -1.04 -0.88
N ILE A 61 -5.59 0.04 -1.07
CA ILE A 61 -5.09 1.40 -1.17
C ILE A 61 -5.18 2.12 0.17
N ARG A 62 -4.03 2.58 0.66
CA ARG A 62 -3.94 3.34 1.90
C ARG A 62 -3.97 4.83 1.62
N ASN A 63 -4.51 5.60 2.54
CA ASN A 63 -4.33 7.05 2.55
C ASN A 63 -2.80 7.39 2.58
N PRO A 64 -2.29 8.19 1.63
CA PRO A 64 -0.87 8.54 1.56
C PRO A 64 -0.29 9.08 2.87
N TYR A 65 -1.03 9.90 3.60
CA TYR A 65 -0.59 10.44 4.90
C TYR A 65 -0.28 9.35 5.91
N SER A 66 -1.21 8.41 6.05
CA SER A 66 -1.09 7.26 6.94
C SER A 66 0.11 6.39 6.53
N TRP A 67 0.31 6.19 5.22
CA TRP A 67 1.42 5.41 4.67
C TRP A 67 2.78 6.02 5.01
N TYR A 68 2.96 7.31 4.80
CA TYR A 68 4.21 8.01 5.12
C TYR A 68 4.50 8.05 6.62
N ALA A 69 3.49 8.31 7.47
CA ALA A 69 3.64 8.26 8.93
C ALA A 69 4.08 6.88 9.43
N SER A 70 3.54 5.82 8.82
CA SER A 70 3.93 4.45 9.12
C SER A 70 5.35 4.13 8.65
N HIS A 71 5.74 4.59 7.46
CA HIS A 71 7.10 4.46 6.95
C HIS A 71 8.12 5.18 7.83
N PHE A 72 7.81 6.39 8.27
CA PHE A 72 8.61 7.16 9.21
C PHE A 72 8.78 6.41 10.53
N THR A 73 7.67 5.97 11.14
CA THR A 73 7.67 5.25 12.43
C THR A 73 8.46 3.93 12.34
N TYR A 74 8.29 3.19 11.24
CA TYR A 74 9.04 1.96 10.99
C TYR A 74 10.53 2.24 10.79
N GLY A 75 10.87 3.25 9.99
CA GLY A 75 12.25 3.66 9.74
C GLY A 75 12.98 4.01 11.03
N ARG A 76 12.32 4.74 11.93
CA ARG A 76 12.84 5.02 13.29
C ARG A 76 13.04 3.74 14.09
N LYS A 77 12.00 2.91 14.22
CA LYS A 77 12.04 1.67 15.05
C LYS A 77 13.11 0.69 14.60
N THR A 78 13.35 0.58 13.29
CA THR A 78 14.27 -0.40 12.71
C THR A 78 15.64 0.16 12.38
N ASN A 79 15.91 1.42 12.73
CA ASN A 79 17.13 2.12 12.33
C ASN A 79 17.36 2.05 10.80
N GLY A 80 16.29 2.29 10.05
CA GLY A 80 16.25 2.27 8.60
C GLY A 80 17.22 3.27 7.97
N ARG A 81 17.49 3.11 6.68
CA ARG A 81 18.55 3.90 6.03
C ARG A 81 18.27 5.40 5.98
N VAL A 82 17.05 5.80 5.65
CA VAL A 82 16.66 7.22 5.65
C VAL A 82 16.84 7.79 7.05
N TRP A 83 16.34 7.08 8.06
CA TRP A 83 16.51 7.46 9.46
C TRP A 83 17.98 7.65 9.82
N ARG A 84 18.86 6.69 9.49
CA ARG A 84 20.31 6.84 9.70
C ARG A 84 20.91 8.04 8.99
N THR A 85 20.42 8.36 7.80
CA THR A 85 20.89 9.52 7.02
C THR A 85 20.48 10.83 7.69
N LEU A 86 19.25 10.92 8.18
CA LEU A 86 18.76 12.05 8.96
C LEU A 86 19.58 12.21 10.25
N VAL A 87 19.81 11.13 11.00
CA VAL A 87 20.65 11.17 12.21
C VAL A 87 22.07 11.67 11.90
N GLN A 88 22.67 11.23 10.79
CA GLN A 88 23.99 11.72 10.33
C GLN A 88 23.99 13.20 9.93
N GLN A 89 22.86 13.75 9.49
CA GLN A 89 22.68 15.17 9.19
C GLN A 89 22.43 16.03 10.44
N GLY A 90 22.53 15.44 11.64
CA GLY A 90 22.39 16.16 12.91
C GLY A 90 20.98 16.16 13.48
N PHE A 91 20.04 15.41 12.91
CA PHE A 91 18.71 15.23 13.49
C PHE A 91 18.80 14.26 14.68
N SER A 92 18.67 14.77 15.91
CA SER A 92 19.02 14.03 17.13
C SER A 92 18.00 12.98 17.57
N ASP A 93 16.70 13.19 17.32
CA ASP A 93 15.63 12.17 17.34
C ASP A 93 14.32 12.84 16.86
N PRO A 94 13.98 12.80 15.56
CA PRO A 94 12.75 13.43 15.12
C PRO A 94 11.52 12.86 15.83
N GLN A 95 10.83 13.72 16.57
CA GLN A 95 9.56 13.38 17.21
C GLN A 95 8.49 13.09 16.13
N PRO A 96 7.40 12.38 16.45
CA PRO A 96 6.24 12.23 15.57
C PRO A 96 5.88 13.47 14.74
N ASP A 97 5.89 14.65 15.35
CA ASP A 97 5.64 15.97 14.77
C ASP A 97 6.73 16.47 13.79
N GLN A 98 7.79 15.71 13.56
CA GLN A 98 8.92 16.06 12.70
C GLN A 98 9.03 15.12 11.48
N ILE A 99 7.89 14.70 10.93
CA ILE A 99 7.85 13.90 9.69
C ILE A 99 8.39 14.68 8.47
N GLU A 100 8.39 16.01 8.53
CA GLU A 100 8.72 16.87 7.40
C GLU A 100 10.15 16.66 6.87
N PRO A 101 11.23 16.70 7.68
CA PRO A 101 12.58 16.35 7.20
C PRO A 101 12.67 14.96 6.56
N PHE A 102 11.93 13.98 7.08
CA PHE A 102 11.87 12.65 6.49
C PHE A 102 11.20 12.69 5.11
N LEU A 103 10.07 13.37 4.98
CA LEU A 103 9.39 13.54 3.70
C LEU A 103 10.28 14.27 2.69
N THR A 104 10.93 15.36 3.08
CA THR A 104 11.89 16.07 2.23
C THR A 104 13.01 15.15 1.76
N ALA A 105 13.59 14.38 2.69
CA ALA A 105 14.67 13.43 2.38
C ALA A 105 14.26 12.32 1.38
N ILE A 106 13.05 11.77 1.50
CA ILE A 106 12.61 10.66 0.64
C ILE A 106 11.97 11.14 -0.67
N LEU A 107 11.20 12.22 -0.63
CA LEU A 107 10.44 12.74 -1.78
C LEU A 107 11.32 13.64 -2.65
N ALA A 108 12.05 14.57 -2.05
CA ALA A 108 12.88 15.52 -2.78
C ALA A 108 14.27 14.95 -3.10
N ASP A 109 14.95 14.36 -2.10
CA ASP A 109 16.33 13.87 -2.27
C ASP A 109 16.45 12.38 -2.65
N ARG A 110 15.32 11.64 -2.70
CA ARG A 110 15.27 10.21 -3.10
C ARG A 110 16.28 9.33 -2.35
N LEU A 111 16.54 9.62 -1.07
CA LEU A 111 17.63 9.03 -0.28
C LEU A 111 17.49 7.52 0.01
N GLU A 112 16.35 6.90 -0.35
CA GLU A 112 16.16 5.45 -0.22
C GLU A 112 17.00 4.60 -1.18
N LEU A 113 17.55 5.15 -2.26
CA LEU A 113 18.24 4.37 -3.32
C LEU A 113 19.54 3.71 -2.83
N PRO A 114 19.61 2.37 -2.65
CA PRO A 114 20.84 1.72 -2.21
C PRO A 114 21.99 2.10 -3.14
N LYS A 115 23.23 2.16 -2.63
CA LYS A 115 24.41 2.41 -3.47
C LYS A 115 24.33 1.57 -4.74
N ARG A 116 24.54 2.23 -5.89
CA ARG A 116 24.50 1.75 -7.28
C ARG A 116 24.65 0.23 -7.39
N ASN A 117 23.54 -0.50 -7.41
CA ASN A 117 23.54 -1.89 -7.83
C ASN A 117 22.69 -1.98 -9.10
N HIS A 118 23.38 -2.00 -10.24
CA HIS A 118 22.77 -2.00 -11.57
C HIS A 118 21.88 -3.24 -11.82
N ASN A 119 21.93 -4.24 -10.94
CA ASN A 119 21.14 -5.46 -11.01
C ASN A 119 19.85 -5.42 -10.19
N ASN A 120 19.50 -4.30 -9.53
CA ASN A 120 18.22 -4.17 -8.81
C ASN A 120 17.16 -3.46 -9.68
N PRO A 121 16.08 -4.16 -10.10
CA PRO A 121 14.97 -3.58 -10.86
C PRO A 121 14.33 -2.34 -10.22
N GLU A 122 14.23 -2.28 -8.89
CA GLU A 122 13.65 -1.11 -8.20
C GLU A 122 14.51 0.15 -8.43
N GLN A 123 15.84 0.01 -8.44
CA GLN A 123 16.73 1.15 -8.72
C GLN A 123 16.60 1.64 -10.16
N ALA A 124 16.46 0.70 -11.11
CA ALA A 124 16.25 1.04 -12.51
C ALA A 124 14.89 1.75 -12.71
N ALA A 125 13.86 1.29 -12.02
CA ALA A 125 12.54 1.91 -12.05
C ALA A 125 12.55 3.35 -11.52
N TRP A 126 13.23 3.60 -10.40
CA TRP A 126 13.39 4.94 -9.84
C TRP A 126 14.05 5.95 -10.79
N ARG A 127 15.10 5.54 -11.53
CA ARG A 127 15.75 6.42 -12.52
C ARG A 127 14.81 6.85 -13.63
N ASN A 128 13.88 5.98 -13.94
CA ASN A 128 12.89 6.17 -14.99
C ASN A 128 11.58 6.76 -14.48
N PHE A 129 11.45 6.96 -13.17
CA PHE A 129 10.25 7.51 -12.53
C PHE A 129 10.33 9.04 -12.42
N PRO A 130 9.25 9.79 -12.72
CA PRO A 130 9.24 11.25 -12.65
C PRO A 130 9.69 11.79 -11.29
N GLU A 131 10.53 12.82 -11.32
CA GLU A 131 11.09 13.46 -10.11
C GLU A 131 10.04 14.11 -9.23
N ASN A 132 8.92 14.52 -9.81
CA ASN A 132 7.81 15.17 -9.12
C ASN A 132 6.68 14.20 -8.75
N LEU A 133 6.95 12.90 -8.58
CA LEU A 133 5.98 11.93 -8.08
C LEU A 133 6.53 11.19 -6.86
N GLY A 134 5.64 10.81 -5.96
CA GLY A 134 5.97 10.23 -4.68
C GLY A 134 6.22 8.72 -4.72
N MET A 135 6.76 8.22 -3.61
CA MET A 135 7.13 6.81 -3.46
C MET A 135 5.95 5.86 -3.54
N MET A 136 4.79 6.26 -3.03
CA MET A 136 3.63 5.40 -2.99
C MET A 136 3.10 5.15 -4.41
N THR A 137 2.97 6.21 -5.21
CA THR A 137 2.69 6.13 -6.66
C THR A 137 3.67 5.17 -7.36
N LEU A 138 4.98 5.28 -7.08
CA LEU A 138 5.96 4.35 -7.64
C LEU A 138 5.68 2.89 -7.25
N GLN A 139 5.41 2.64 -5.97
CA GLN A 139 5.16 1.28 -5.46
C GLN A 139 3.94 0.65 -6.16
N TYR A 140 2.86 1.40 -6.37
CA TYR A 140 1.71 0.92 -7.16
C TYR A 140 2.11 0.56 -8.59
N VAL A 141 2.83 1.45 -9.27
CA VAL A 141 3.24 1.21 -10.65
C VAL A 141 4.13 -0.03 -10.74
N LEU A 142 5.09 -0.18 -9.83
CA LEU A 142 6.00 -1.34 -9.79
C LEU A 142 5.27 -2.65 -9.51
N LEU A 143 4.29 -2.63 -8.61
CA LEU A 143 3.51 -3.80 -8.26
C LEU A 143 2.67 -4.27 -9.46
N LEU A 144 2.03 -3.32 -10.14
CA LEU A 144 1.07 -3.55 -11.20
C LEU A 144 1.70 -3.75 -12.58
N ASP A 145 2.86 -3.18 -12.86
CA ASP A 145 3.69 -3.47 -14.03
C ASP A 145 5.17 -3.12 -13.75
N PRO A 146 5.94 -4.08 -13.22
CA PRO A 146 7.35 -3.85 -12.91
C PRO A 146 8.17 -3.50 -14.16
N LYS A 147 7.72 -3.87 -15.37
CA LYS A 147 8.44 -3.57 -16.62
C LYS A 147 8.17 -2.15 -17.11
N PHE A 148 7.08 -1.52 -16.69
CA PHE A 148 6.68 -0.20 -17.17
C PHE A 148 7.78 0.84 -16.99
N LEU A 149 8.43 0.82 -15.82
CA LEU A 149 9.50 1.73 -15.43
C LEU A 149 10.89 1.20 -15.74
N LEU A 150 11.07 -0.06 -16.16
CA LEU A 150 12.41 -0.60 -16.45
C LEU A 150 12.91 -0.23 -17.85
N ARG A 151 12.01 0.08 -18.78
CA ARG A 151 12.36 0.22 -20.21
C ARG A 151 12.87 1.59 -20.60
N ARG A 152 12.29 2.66 -20.03
CA ARG A 152 12.63 4.05 -20.37
C ARG A 152 12.13 5.00 -19.28
N ARG A 153 12.70 6.20 -19.24
CA ARG A 153 12.18 7.31 -18.44
C ARG A 153 10.75 7.64 -18.85
N ARG A 154 9.90 7.82 -17.86
CA ARG A 154 8.48 8.17 -17.99
C ARG A 154 8.28 9.62 -17.58
N SER A 155 7.33 10.26 -18.25
CA SER A 155 6.73 11.51 -17.80
C SER A 155 5.53 11.24 -16.88
N VAL A 156 5.05 12.28 -16.21
CA VAL A 156 3.78 12.21 -15.47
C VAL A 156 2.62 11.83 -16.40
N ALA A 157 2.62 12.36 -17.64
CA ALA A 157 1.61 12.06 -18.64
C ALA A 157 1.64 10.59 -19.07
N ASP A 158 2.83 9.98 -19.21
CA ASP A 158 2.96 8.54 -19.46
C ASP A 158 2.30 7.71 -18.34
N ILE A 159 2.50 8.10 -17.08
CA ILE A 159 1.90 7.39 -15.93
C ILE A 159 0.39 7.60 -15.89
N LYS A 160 -0.11 8.83 -16.09
CA LYS A 160 -1.56 9.11 -16.16
C LYS A 160 -2.22 8.28 -17.27
N ALA A 161 -1.64 8.26 -18.47
CA ALA A 161 -2.13 7.44 -19.57
C ALA A 161 -2.08 5.94 -19.23
N TRP A 162 -0.97 5.47 -18.65
CA TRP A 162 -0.85 4.08 -18.24
C TRP A 162 -1.87 3.68 -17.17
N TYR A 163 -2.13 4.52 -16.16
CA TYR A 163 -3.16 4.31 -15.16
C TYR A 163 -4.54 4.13 -15.80
N ARG A 164 -4.93 5.06 -16.67
CA ARG A 164 -6.19 5.01 -17.42
C ARG A 164 -6.28 3.74 -18.28
N ASP A 165 -5.24 3.39 -19.01
CA ASP A 165 -5.33 2.33 -20.03
C ASP A 165 -5.12 0.90 -19.44
N ASN A 166 -4.55 0.79 -18.24
CA ASN A 166 -4.10 -0.49 -17.70
C ASN A 166 -4.77 -0.97 -16.41
N TRP A 167 -5.10 -0.15 -15.43
CA TRP A 167 -5.55 -0.73 -14.16
C TRP A 167 -6.63 0.09 -13.48
N PHE A 168 -6.62 1.41 -13.66
CA PHE A 168 -7.64 2.31 -13.10
C PHE A 168 -8.72 2.65 -14.12
N ALA A 169 -8.71 1.98 -15.29
CA ALA A 169 -9.79 2.01 -16.25
C ALA A 169 -11.07 1.47 -15.58
N PRO A 170 -12.14 2.27 -15.42
CA PRO A 170 -13.40 1.82 -14.82
C PRO A 170 -13.98 0.55 -15.46
N GLU A 171 -13.64 0.30 -16.73
CA GLU A 171 -14.04 -0.86 -17.50
C GLU A 171 -13.29 -2.17 -17.16
N ARG A 172 -12.19 -2.12 -16.40
CA ARG A 172 -11.47 -3.33 -15.95
C ARG A 172 -12.13 -3.94 -14.72
N LYS A 173 -13.19 -4.71 -14.97
CA LYS A 173 -14.05 -5.37 -13.95
C LYS A 173 -13.33 -6.35 -13.00
N ASN A 174 -12.06 -6.68 -13.24
CA ASN A 174 -11.35 -7.69 -12.47
C ASN A 174 -10.29 -7.11 -11.52
N LEU A 175 -10.28 -5.80 -11.25
CA LEU A 175 -9.46 -5.19 -10.21
C LEU A 175 -10.36 -4.49 -9.18
N ILE A 176 -10.19 -4.83 -7.90
CA ILE A 176 -10.82 -4.11 -6.78
C ILE A 176 -9.73 -3.45 -5.94
N MET A 177 -9.89 -2.15 -5.73
CA MET A 177 -9.06 -1.36 -4.83
C MET A 177 -9.93 -0.93 -3.64
N PHE A 178 -9.45 -1.17 -2.42
CA PHE A 178 -10.20 -0.95 -1.17
C PHE A 178 -9.26 -0.54 -0.03
N GLY A 179 -9.75 -0.27 1.17
CA GLY A 179 -8.94 0.07 2.35
C GLY A 179 -8.78 1.56 2.61
N GLN A 180 -9.68 2.39 2.06
CA GLN A 180 -9.64 3.83 2.25
C GLN A 180 -10.08 4.23 3.67
N LYS A 181 -10.97 3.45 4.29
CA LYS A 181 -11.63 3.77 5.55
C LYS A 181 -11.37 2.70 6.60
N ASN A 182 -12.03 1.55 6.45
CA ASN A 182 -12.04 0.47 7.41
C ASN A 182 -11.65 -0.83 6.69
N LEU A 183 -10.36 -1.17 6.77
CA LEU A 183 -9.82 -2.28 6.01
C LEU A 183 -10.48 -3.62 6.33
N THR A 184 -10.84 -3.88 7.59
CA THR A 184 -11.48 -5.13 7.99
C THR A 184 -12.90 -5.20 7.42
N GLN A 185 -13.71 -4.16 7.64
CA GLN A 185 -15.08 -4.10 7.11
C GLN A 185 -15.09 -4.17 5.57
N GLU A 186 -14.24 -3.38 4.91
CA GLU A 186 -14.12 -3.39 3.45
C GLU A 186 -13.64 -4.76 2.93
N THR A 187 -12.80 -5.49 3.68
CA THR A 187 -12.43 -6.88 3.33
C THR A 187 -13.61 -7.83 3.48
N VAL A 188 -14.41 -7.68 4.54
CA VAL A 188 -15.60 -8.51 4.76
C VAL A 188 -16.61 -8.32 3.63
N GLU A 189 -16.91 -7.07 3.28
CA GLU A 189 -17.80 -6.73 2.16
C GLU A 189 -17.25 -7.28 0.84
N LEU A 190 -15.96 -7.12 0.58
CA LEU A 190 -15.28 -7.67 -0.60
C LEU A 190 -15.43 -9.19 -0.70
N VAL A 191 -15.21 -9.94 0.37
CA VAL A 191 -15.38 -11.40 0.37
C VAL A 191 -16.84 -11.80 0.15
N ARG A 192 -17.78 -11.05 0.75
CA ARG A 192 -19.23 -11.29 0.63
C ARG A 192 -19.72 -11.06 -0.80
N GLU A 193 -19.32 -9.97 -1.43
CA GLU A 193 -19.75 -9.58 -2.77
C GLU A 193 -19.09 -10.40 -3.89
N ASN A 194 -17.91 -10.98 -3.63
CA ASN A 194 -17.10 -11.69 -4.62
C ASN A 194 -16.86 -13.16 -4.23
N SER A 195 -17.79 -13.74 -3.48
CA SER A 195 -17.68 -15.07 -2.88
C SER A 195 -17.28 -16.18 -3.88
N GLU A 196 -17.68 -16.05 -5.14
CA GLU A 196 -17.38 -16.99 -6.23
C GLU A 196 -15.90 -17.03 -6.66
N TYR A 197 -15.11 -16.02 -6.28
CA TYR A 197 -13.68 -15.95 -6.55
C TYR A 197 -12.82 -16.56 -5.45
N PHE A 198 -13.44 -16.83 -4.29
CA PHE A 198 -12.79 -17.39 -3.12
C PHE A 198 -13.21 -18.85 -2.91
N ASP A 199 -12.31 -19.65 -2.34
CA ASP A 199 -12.64 -21.00 -1.88
C ASP A 199 -13.10 -20.94 -0.43
N LEU A 200 -14.38 -20.67 -0.20
CA LEU A 200 -14.94 -20.33 1.11
C LEU A 200 -15.46 -21.55 1.89
N LYS A 201 -15.39 -21.49 3.23
CA LYS A 201 -16.03 -22.50 4.10
C LYS A 201 -17.56 -22.45 3.95
N PRO A 202 -18.29 -23.56 4.14
CA PRO A 202 -19.76 -23.55 4.08
C PRO A 202 -20.42 -22.54 5.02
N ASN A 203 -19.80 -22.25 6.17
CA ASN A 203 -20.28 -21.29 7.17
C ASN A 203 -19.57 -19.92 7.10
N TYR A 204 -18.97 -19.55 5.96
CA TYR A 204 -18.20 -18.30 5.86
C TYR A 204 -19.00 -17.05 6.25
N LEU A 205 -20.30 -16.99 5.96
CA LEU A 205 -21.14 -15.84 6.33
C LEU A 205 -21.20 -15.62 7.85
N GLU A 206 -21.30 -16.71 8.63
CA GLU A 206 -21.26 -16.64 10.10
C GLU A 206 -19.90 -16.16 10.60
N ILE A 207 -18.82 -16.64 9.97
CA ILE A 207 -17.44 -16.24 10.29
C ILE A 207 -17.26 -14.74 10.02
N LEU A 208 -17.73 -14.25 8.87
CA LEU A 208 -17.67 -12.83 8.50
C LEU A 208 -18.45 -11.96 9.48
N SER A 209 -19.67 -12.35 9.85
CA SER A 209 -20.46 -11.62 10.86
C SER A 209 -19.78 -11.60 12.24
N LYS A 210 -19.11 -12.70 12.62
CA LYS A 210 -18.34 -12.74 13.87
C LYS A 210 -17.16 -11.75 13.83
N ILE A 211 -16.45 -11.65 12.70
CA ILE A 211 -15.36 -10.68 12.51
C ILE A 211 -15.87 -9.24 12.63
N GLU A 212 -17.00 -8.92 11.99
CA GLU A 212 -17.62 -7.58 12.06
C GLU A 212 -17.94 -7.21 13.52
N ASN A 213 -18.53 -8.14 14.29
CA ASN A 213 -18.85 -7.91 15.70
C ASN A 213 -17.59 -7.75 16.57
N GLU A 214 -16.57 -8.60 16.39
CA GLU A 214 -15.29 -8.51 17.09
C GLU A 214 -14.62 -7.14 16.86
N GLN A 215 -14.71 -6.61 15.65
CA GLN A 215 -14.19 -5.28 15.35
C GLN A 215 -15.00 -4.17 16.02
N ALA A 216 -16.34 -4.22 15.97
CA ALA A 216 -17.19 -3.25 16.63
C ALA A 216 -16.91 -3.18 18.13
N ASP A 217 -16.73 -4.35 18.77
CA ASP A 217 -16.35 -4.45 20.18
C ASP A 217 -14.96 -3.84 20.44
N ALA A 218 -13.98 -4.12 19.57
CA ALA A 218 -12.63 -3.54 19.68
C ALA A 218 -12.62 -2.00 19.52
N GLU A 219 -13.51 -1.45 18.69
CA GLU A 219 -13.66 -0.01 18.52
C GLU A 219 -14.33 0.65 19.73
N LEU A 220 -15.33 0.01 20.33
CA LEU A 220 -15.95 0.46 21.59
C LEU A 220 -14.97 0.50 22.76
N HIS A 221 -14.02 -0.44 22.79
CA HIS A 221 -13.00 -0.54 23.85
C HIS A 221 -11.68 0.15 23.52
N LYS A 222 -11.61 0.88 22.41
CA LYS A 222 -10.40 1.60 21.99
C LYS A 222 -10.17 2.81 22.90
N VAL A 223 -9.34 2.61 23.93
CA VAL A 223 -8.82 3.69 24.79
C VAL A 223 -8.18 4.78 23.91
N GLN A 224 -8.53 6.04 24.16
CA GLN A 224 -8.08 7.28 23.49
C GLN A 224 -6.55 7.54 23.57
N GLY A 225 -5.72 6.58 23.18
CA GLY A 225 -4.27 6.61 23.42
C GLY A 225 -3.39 6.70 22.18
N ILE A 226 -3.91 6.45 20.97
CA ILE A 226 -3.10 6.55 19.76
C ILE A 226 -3.24 7.98 19.23
N LYS A 227 -2.18 8.79 19.40
CA LYS A 227 -2.03 10.04 18.64
C LYS A 227 -2.24 9.69 17.16
N SER A 228 -3.31 10.22 16.58
CA SER A 228 -3.63 10.03 15.17
C SER A 228 -2.41 10.39 14.32
N TYR A 229 -2.21 9.70 13.17
CA TYR A 229 -1.13 10.04 12.23
C TYR A 229 -1.15 11.54 11.85
N LYS A 230 -2.30 12.19 12.02
CA LYS A 230 -2.52 13.64 11.85
C LYS A 230 -1.55 14.49 12.67
N SER A 231 -1.21 14.09 13.90
CA SER A 231 -0.29 14.86 14.76
C SER A 231 1.15 14.87 14.24
N TYR A 232 1.44 14.13 13.18
CA TYR A 232 2.76 14.06 12.58
C TYR A 232 2.98 15.13 11.51
N PHE A 233 1.91 15.75 10.98
CA PHE A 233 2.00 16.58 9.78
C PHE A 233 1.87 18.08 10.10
N SER A 234 2.89 18.85 9.69
CA SER A 234 2.81 20.30 9.47
C SER A 234 2.11 20.62 8.14
N ASP A 235 1.73 21.87 7.90
CA ASP A 235 1.19 22.32 6.61
C ASP A 235 2.14 22.02 5.46
N THR A 236 3.45 22.23 5.67
CA THR A 236 4.48 21.90 4.68
C THR A 236 4.54 20.39 4.41
N ALA A 237 4.50 19.57 5.46
CA ALA A 237 4.48 18.12 5.31
C ALA A 237 3.22 17.65 4.55
N ARG A 238 2.07 18.28 4.82
CA ARG A 238 0.82 18.00 4.11
C ARG A 238 0.98 18.32 2.62
N PHE A 239 1.43 19.53 2.31
CA PHE A 239 1.68 19.98 0.94
C PHE A 239 2.65 19.05 0.19
N LEU A 240 3.74 18.60 0.83
CA LEU A 240 4.68 17.67 0.20
C LEU A 240 4.00 16.35 -0.19
N VAL A 241 3.20 15.76 0.69
CA VAL A 241 2.47 14.52 0.38
C VAL A 241 1.48 14.74 -0.76
N GLU A 242 0.67 15.79 -0.70
CA GLU A 242 -0.32 16.10 -1.75
C GLU A 242 0.35 16.37 -3.10
N HIS A 243 1.42 17.15 -3.11
CA HIS A 243 2.13 17.53 -4.33
C HIS A 243 2.73 16.31 -5.03
N TYR A 244 3.44 15.47 -4.29
CA TYR A 244 4.14 14.31 -4.84
C TYR A 244 3.19 13.14 -5.13
N GLU A 245 2.16 12.92 -4.32
CA GLU A 245 1.18 11.84 -4.52
C GLU A 245 -0.09 12.29 -5.25
N ARG A 246 -0.10 13.47 -5.88
CA ARG A 246 -1.28 14.07 -6.53
C ARG A 246 -2.06 13.11 -7.43
N LEU A 247 -1.41 12.14 -8.07
CA LEU A 247 -2.10 11.16 -8.91
C LEU A 247 -3.03 10.24 -8.12
N LEU A 248 -2.62 9.86 -6.90
CA LEU A 248 -3.47 9.05 -6.02
C LEU A 248 -4.61 9.91 -5.47
N PHE A 249 -4.34 11.16 -5.10
CA PHE A 249 -5.38 12.11 -4.66
C PHE A 249 -6.44 12.37 -5.75
N GLU A 250 -6.00 12.71 -6.97
CA GLU A 250 -6.87 12.93 -8.12
C GLU A 250 -7.75 11.70 -8.44
N GLN A 251 -7.25 10.49 -8.19
CA GLN A 251 -7.93 9.24 -8.57
C GLN A 251 -8.86 8.70 -7.47
N PHE A 252 -8.52 8.90 -6.20
CA PHE A 252 -9.14 8.20 -5.08
C PHE A 252 -9.80 9.10 -4.06
N ASP A 253 -9.81 10.42 -4.31
CA ASP A 253 -10.43 11.43 -3.47
C ASP A 253 -9.98 11.32 -2.00
N PHE A 254 -8.69 11.07 -1.80
CA PHE A 254 -8.12 11.04 -0.46
C PHE A 254 -8.23 12.42 0.17
N THR A 255 -8.78 12.47 1.37
CA THR A 255 -8.78 13.69 2.17
C THR A 255 -7.81 13.55 3.33
N PHE A 256 -7.20 14.67 3.72
CA PHE A 256 -6.69 14.79 5.08
C PHE A 256 -7.92 14.99 5.96
N GLU A 257 -8.46 13.92 6.53
CA GLU A 257 -9.59 14.06 7.46
C GLU A 257 -9.14 14.96 8.63
N GLU A 258 -9.64 16.19 8.72
CA GLU A 258 -9.52 16.99 9.94
C GLU A 258 -10.52 16.44 10.97
N ILE A 259 -10.20 16.50 12.26
CA ILE A 259 -11.16 16.10 13.32
C ILE A 259 -12.14 17.25 13.51
#